data_AF-A0A2N6DKV3-F1
#
_entry.id   AF-A0A2N6DKV3-F1
#
_cell.length_a   1.000
_cell.length_b   1.000
_cell.length_c   1.000
_cell.angle_alpha   90.00
_cell.angle_beta   90.00
_cell.angle_gamma   90.00
#
_symmetry.space_group_name_H-M   'P 1'
#
loop_
_entity.id
_entity.type
_entity.pdbx_description
1 polymer ?
#
loop_
_entity_poly.entity_id
_entity_poly.type
_entity_poly.pdbx_seq_one_letter_code
_entity_poly.pdbx_strand_id
1 'polypeptide(L)'
;MSISDRYRDIYREVLTCRDGLANLPQEAAQATRSVNKGLEVLGEWVDQVGEIPRMNLEHKLTPVLLKAHNHLDRGRLLFEENGLEDQAATAWGLQQKIYRLLNDL
;
A
#
# COMPACT_ATOMS: atom_id res chain seq x y z
N MET A 1 -1.39 18.99 2.19
CA MET A 1 -1.68 17.87 3.11
C MET A 1 -0.41 17.55 3.89
N SER A 2 -0.56 17.21 5.17
CA SER A 2 0.56 16.76 6.00
C SER A 2 1.00 15.33 5.62
N ILE A 3 2.16 14.89 6.13
CA ILE A 3 2.64 13.50 5.96
C ILE A 3 1.62 12.49 6.51
N SER A 4 1.00 12.79 7.66
CA SER A 4 0.00 11.92 8.27
C SER A 4 -1.30 11.85 7.46
N ASP A 5 -1.74 12.97 6.86
CA ASP A 5 -2.90 12.95 5.95
C ASP A 5 -2.63 12.08 4.73
N ARG A 6 -1.47 12.28 4.09
CA ARG A 6 -1.06 11.49 2.91
C ARG A 6 -0.93 10.00 3.23
N TYR A 7 -0.40 9.68 4.39
CA TYR A 7 -0.30 8.30 4.86
C TYR A 7 -1.68 7.65 4.99
N ARG A 8 -2.63 8.35 5.63
CA ARG A 8 -4.01 7.87 5.81
C ARG A 8 -4.75 7.73 4.48
N ASP A 9 -4.53 8.64 3.55
CA ASP A 9 -5.12 8.55 2.22
C ASP A 9 -4.58 7.35 1.45
N ILE A 10 -3.27 7.10 1.49
CA ILE A 10 -2.68 5.86 0.94
C ILE A 10 -3.34 4.63 1.57
N TYR A 11 -3.46 4.58 2.91
CA TYR A 11 -4.12 3.45 3.59
C TYR A 11 -5.56 3.23 3.09
N ARG A 12 -6.36 4.29 2.98
CA ARG A 12 -7.76 4.22 2.49
C ARG A 12 -7.85 3.74 1.05
N GLU A 13 -6.91 4.15 0.20
CA GLU A 13 -6.87 3.71 -1.19
C GLU A 13 -6.42 2.24 -1.31
N VAL A 14 -5.44 1.79 -0.51
CA VAL A 14 -5.09 0.37 -0.44
C VAL A 14 -6.28 -0.45 0.08
N LEU A 15 -7.03 0.06 1.06
CA LEU A 15 -8.25 -0.58 1.57
C LEU A 15 -9.31 -0.70 0.48
N THR A 16 -9.59 0.38 -0.24
CA THR A 16 -10.53 0.39 -1.38
C THR A 16 -10.11 -0.60 -2.46
N CYS A 17 -8.81 -0.60 -2.81
CA CYS A 17 -8.25 -1.57 -3.74
C CYS A 17 -8.52 -2.99 -3.27
N ARG A 18 -8.18 -3.31 -2.02
CA ARG A 18 -8.39 -4.61 -1.38
C ARG A 18 -9.85 -5.07 -1.44
N ASP A 19 -10.77 -4.19 -1.10
CA ASP A 19 -12.21 -4.49 -1.12
C ASP A 19 -12.71 -4.80 -2.54
N GLY A 20 -12.15 -4.12 -3.55
CA GLY A 20 -12.41 -4.39 -4.97
C GLY A 20 -11.92 -5.75 -5.47
N LEU A 21 -11.05 -6.45 -4.72
CA LEU A 21 -10.51 -7.76 -5.10
C LEU A 21 -11.40 -8.94 -4.67
N ALA A 22 -12.48 -8.70 -3.92
CA ALA A 22 -13.28 -9.75 -3.29
C ALA A 22 -13.88 -10.77 -4.28
N ASN A 23 -14.14 -10.36 -5.52
CA ASN A 23 -14.78 -11.18 -6.55
C ASN A 23 -13.80 -11.70 -7.61
N LEU A 24 -12.49 -11.57 -7.39
CA LEU A 24 -11.51 -12.06 -8.34
C LEU A 24 -11.45 -13.60 -8.37
N PRO A 25 -11.01 -14.19 -9.51
CA PRO A 25 -10.78 -15.62 -9.62
C PRO A 25 -9.80 -16.14 -8.56
N GLN A 26 -9.89 -17.45 -8.27
CA GLN A 26 -9.05 -18.10 -7.25
C GLN A 26 -7.56 -18.02 -7.59
N GLU A 27 -7.23 -17.99 -8.87
CA GLU A 27 -5.89 -17.84 -9.42
C GLU A 27 -5.23 -16.52 -8.95
N ALA A 28 -6.04 -15.48 -8.72
CA ALA A 28 -5.60 -14.19 -8.18
C ALA A 28 -5.44 -14.17 -6.66
N ALA A 29 -5.76 -15.26 -5.93
CA ALA A 29 -5.75 -15.27 -4.47
C ALA A 29 -4.37 -14.90 -3.89
N GLN A 30 -3.28 -15.28 -4.55
CA GLN A 30 -1.93 -14.90 -4.09
C GLN A 30 -1.66 -13.40 -4.26
N ALA A 31 -2.16 -12.79 -5.34
CA ALA A 31 -2.07 -11.36 -5.57
C ALA A 31 -2.88 -10.60 -4.50
N THR A 32 -4.13 -11.02 -4.25
CA THR A 32 -4.99 -10.46 -3.21
C THR A 32 -4.37 -10.57 -1.81
N ARG A 33 -3.77 -11.73 -1.47
CA ARG A 33 -3.03 -11.88 -0.20
C ARG A 33 -1.85 -10.92 -0.08
N SER A 34 -1.19 -10.60 -1.18
CA SER A 34 -0.06 -9.66 -1.18
C SER A 34 -0.56 -8.24 -0.90
N VAL A 35 -1.67 -7.83 -1.52
CA VAL A 35 -2.32 -6.54 -1.22
C VAL A 35 -2.79 -6.46 0.23
N ASN A 36 -3.39 -7.53 0.77
CA ASN A 36 -3.79 -7.61 2.18
C ASN A 36 -2.61 -7.37 3.13
N LYS A 37 -1.45 -7.98 2.87
CA LYS A 37 -0.25 -7.77 3.68
C LYS A 37 0.24 -6.33 3.62
N GLY A 38 0.17 -5.69 2.45
CA GLY A 38 0.47 -4.26 2.32
C GLY A 38 -0.46 -3.39 3.16
N LEU A 39 -1.76 -3.72 3.14
CA LEU A 39 -2.78 -3.04 3.94
C LEU A 39 -2.56 -3.23 5.45
N GLU A 40 -2.28 -4.45 5.90
CA GLU A 40 -2.00 -4.77 7.31
C GLU A 40 -0.83 -3.95 7.85
N VAL A 41 0.29 -3.93 7.10
CA VAL A 41 1.48 -3.16 7.47
C VAL A 41 1.18 -1.66 7.61
N LEU A 42 0.37 -1.11 6.71
CA LEU A 42 -0.04 0.30 6.80
C LEU A 42 -1.02 0.54 7.96
N GLY A 43 -1.91 -0.42 8.22
CA GLY A 43 -2.91 -0.36 9.28
C GLY A 43 -2.31 -0.30 10.68
N GLU A 44 -1.14 -0.90 10.91
CA GLU A 44 -0.42 -0.84 12.19
C GLU A 44 -0.08 0.59 12.64
N TRP A 45 -0.02 1.56 11.70
CA TRP A 45 0.41 2.92 11.99
C TRP A 45 -0.66 3.99 11.71
N VAL A 46 -1.79 3.64 11.08
CA VAL A 46 -2.77 4.62 10.57
C VAL A 46 -3.33 5.57 11.64
N ASP A 47 -3.52 5.06 12.86
CA ASP A 47 -4.05 5.83 13.99
C ASP A 47 -2.96 6.72 14.61
N GLN A 48 -1.78 6.15 14.85
CA GLN A 48 -0.66 6.80 15.55
C GLN A 48 0.24 7.67 14.67
N VAL A 49 0.10 7.64 13.33
CA VAL A 49 0.97 8.39 12.41
C VAL A 49 0.94 9.91 12.65
N GLY A 50 -0.19 10.43 13.13
CA GLY A 50 -0.33 11.86 13.47
C GLY A 50 0.40 12.26 14.76
N GLU A 51 0.76 11.30 15.59
CA GLU A 51 1.42 11.51 16.89
C GLU A 51 2.95 11.43 16.78
N ILE A 52 3.47 10.95 15.65
CA ILE A 52 4.91 10.81 15.42
C ILE A 52 5.55 12.22 15.36
N PRO A 53 6.52 12.53 16.23
CA PRO A 53 7.25 13.78 16.15
C PRO A 53 7.93 13.91 14.77
N ARG A 54 7.92 15.11 14.18
CA ARG A 54 8.44 15.33 12.82
C ARG A 54 9.86 14.77 12.61
N MET A 55 10.75 14.96 13.59
CA MET A 55 12.13 14.46 13.56
C MET A 55 12.27 12.93 13.51
N ASN A 56 11.19 12.20 13.81
CA ASN A 56 11.16 10.74 13.84
C ASN A 56 10.38 10.13 12.68
N LEU A 57 9.74 10.94 11.82
CA LEU A 57 8.87 10.46 10.73
C LEU A 57 9.62 9.55 9.77
N GLU A 58 10.78 9.99 9.27
CA GLU A 58 11.61 9.20 8.36
C GLU A 58 12.00 7.85 9.00
N HIS A 59 12.58 7.87 10.20
CA HIS A 59 13.02 6.67 10.88
C HIS A 59 11.89 5.67 11.15
N LYS A 60 10.69 6.16 11.49
CA LYS A 60 9.53 5.30 11.82
C LYS A 60 8.77 4.81 10.59
N LEU A 61 8.54 5.68 9.61
CA LEU A 61 7.66 5.39 8.48
C LEU A 61 8.39 4.78 7.29
N THR A 62 9.66 5.08 7.05
CA THR A 62 10.43 4.48 5.94
C THR A 62 10.37 2.95 5.90
N PRO A 63 10.66 2.20 6.99
CA PRO A 63 10.57 0.74 6.95
C PRO A 63 9.15 0.22 6.69
N VAL A 64 8.14 0.92 7.20
CA VAL A 64 6.72 0.57 7.02
C VAL A 64 6.30 0.75 5.56
N LEU A 65 6.61 1.92 5.00
CA LEU A 65 6.29 2.28 3.62
C LEU A 65 7.02 1.39 2.62
N LEU A 66 8.32 1.11 2.82
CA LEU A 66 9.07 0.18 1.97
C LEU A 66 8.47 -1.24 2.00
N LYS A 67 8.09 -1.72 3.18
CA LYS A 67 7.48 -3.05 3.32
C LYS A 67 6.12 -3.10 2.62
N ALA A 68 5.28 -2.09 2.78
CA ALA A 68 4.00 -1.99 2.08
C ALA A 68 4.20 -1.90 0.55
N HIS A 69 5.16 -1.09 0.09
CA HIS A 69 5.52 -0.97 -1.33
C HIS A 69 5.88 -2.33 -1.94
N ASN A 70 6.74 -3.11 -1.26
CA ASN A 70 7.17 -4.42 -1.76
C ASN A 70 6.04 -5.44 -1.81
N HIS A 71 5.10 -5.38 -0.86
CA HIS A 71 3.89 -6.21 -0.90
C HIS A 71 2.99 -5.87 -2.08
N LEU A 72 2.81 -4.58 -2.37
CA LEU A 72 2.05 -4.12 -3.52
C LEU A 72 2.75 -4.43 -4.85
N ASP A 73 4.08 -4.33 -4.92
CA ASP A 73 4.84 -4.74 -6.10
C ASP A 73 4.67 -6.22 -6.41
N ARG A 74 4.77 -7.06 -5.39
CA ARG A 74 4.52 -8.50 -5.54
C ARG A 74 3.08 -8.75 -5.99
N GLY A 75 2.10 -8.03 -5.44
CA GLY A 75 0.71 -8.11 -5.87
C GLY A 75 0.54 -7.72 -7.34
N ARG A 76 1.17 -6.62 -7.77
CA ARG A 76 1.16 -6.14 -9.17
C ARG A 76 1.67 -7.21 -10.13
N LEU A 77 2.86 -7.77 -9.87
CA LEU A 77 3.44 -8.80 -10.73
C LEU A 77 2.52 -10.02 -10.85
N LEU A 78 1.93 -10.46 -9.73
CA LEU A 78 0.99 -11.58 -9.74
C LEU A 78 -0.30 -11.24 -10.48
N PHE A 79 -0.80 -10.00 -10.42
CA PHE A 79 -1.95 -9.59 -11.24
C PHE A 79 -1.61 -9.62 -12.74
N GLU A 80 -0.43 -9.14 -13.13
CA GLU A 80 0.06 -9.19 -14.52
C GLU A 80 0.14 -10.64 -15.03
N GLU A 81 0.70 -11.55 -14.23
CA GLU A 81 0.78 -12.99 -14.55
C GLU A 81 -0.60 -13.64 -14.75
N ASN A 82 -1.64 -13.12 -14.09
CA ASN A 82 -3.02 -13.61 -14.19
C ASN A 82 -3.86 -12.85 -15.24
N GLY A 83 -3.26 -11.94 -16.02
CA GLY A 83 -3.98 -11.13 -17.02
C GLY A 83 -4.93 -10.09 -16.41
N LEU A 84 -4.71 -9.71 -15.15
CA LEU A 84 -5.51 -8.74 -14.40
C LEU A 84 -4.89 -7.34 -14.48
N GLU A 85 -4.81 -6.79 -15.69
CA GLU A 85 -4.09 -5.55 -16.01
C GLU A 85 -4.62 -4.33 -15.24
N ASP A 86 -5.94 -4.24 -15.04
CA ASP A 86 -6.55 -3.13 -14.29
C ASP A 86 -6.12 -3.12 -12.81
N GLN A 87 -6.05 -4.31 -12.20
CA GLN A 87 -5.61 -4.48 -10.82
C GLN A 87 -4.10 -4.23 -10.70
N ALA A 88 -3.31 -4.67 -11.68
CA ALA A 88 -1.89 -4.35 -11.76
C ALA A 88 -1.63 -2.84 -11.87
N ALA A 89 -2.35 -2.14 -12.76
CA ALA A 89 -2.27 -0.70 -12.91
C ALA A 89 -2.68 0.04 -11.62
N THR A 90 -3.71 -0.45 -10.93
CA THR A 90 -4.12 0.09 -9.63
C THR A 90 -3.03 -0.08 -8.57
N ALA A 91 -2.45 -1.28 -8.47
CA ALA A 91 -1.35 -1.57 -7.54
C ALA A 91 -0.12 -0.69 -7.83
N TRP A 92 0.22 -0.48 -9.11
CA TRP A 92 1.27 0.44 -9.52
C TRP A 92 1.02 1.88 -9.08
N GLY A 93 -0.23 2.37 -9.23
CA GLY A 93 -0.62 3.70 -8.77
C GLY A 93 -0.39 3.89 -7.26
N LEU A 94 -0.71 2.88 -6.46
CA LEU A 94 -0.49 2.87 -5.01
C LEU A 94 1.01 2.86 -4.68
N GLN A 95 1.82 2.06 -5.39
CA GLN A 95 3.27 2.06 -5.24
C GLN A 95 3.88 3.45 -5.49
N GLN A 96 3.44 4.13 -6.55
CA GLN A 96 3.91 5.48 -6.86
C GLN A 96 3.56 6.49 -5.77
N LYS A 97 2.39 6.37 -5.14
CA LYS A 97 2.01 7.23 -4.01
C LYS A 97 2.88 6.97 -2.79
N ILE A 98 3.16 5.71 -2.48
CA ILE A 98 4.10 5.34 -1.39
C ILE A 98 5.50 5.85 -1.67
N TYR A 99 6.00 5.69 -2.90
CA TYR A 99 7.32 6.17 -3.30
C TYR A 99 7.43 7.70 -3.17
N ARG A 100 6.42 8.46 -3.61
CA ARG A 100 6.38 9.91 -3.38
C ARG A 100 6.37 10.27 -1.91
N LEU A 101 5.61 9.54 -1.08
CA LEU A 101 5.61 9.78 0.36
C LEU A 101 6.99 9.51 0.96
N LEU A 102 7.65 8.42 0.58
CA LEU A 102 9.03 8.11 1.00
C LEU A 102 10.01 9.23 0.67
N ASN A 103 9.89 9.84 -0.52
CA ASN A 103 10.77 10.95 -0.93
C ASN A 103 10.48 12.28 -0.18
N ASP A 104 9.33 12.39 0.47
CA ASP A 104 8.88 13.59 1.17
C ASP A 104 9.05 13.50 2.70
N LEU A 105 9.49 12.35 3.22
CA LEU A 105 9.84 12.15 4.64
C LEU A 105 11.16 12.83 4.98
#